data_AF-A0A8D8R7A5-F1
#
_entry.id   AF-A0A8D8R7A5-F1
#
_cell.length_a   1.000
_cell.length_b   1.000
_cell.length_c   1.000
_cell.angle_alpha   90.00
_cell.angle_beta   90.00
_cell.angle_gamma   90.00
#
_symmetry.space_group_name_H-M   'P 1'
#
loop_
_entity.id
_entity.type
_entity.pdbx_description
1 polymer ?
#
loop_
_entity_poly.entity_id
_entity_poly.type
_entity_poly.pdbx_seq_one_letter_code
_entity_poly.pdbx_strand_id
1 'polypeptide(L)'
;MCQTHVLQVHLVPRCNAETPRASSRMHIAKDGHHLSDIIFRFSRLHKKQTEAANLVKAYIEDILVRVQAKLLIAEKNKQGEKQRLPQSGMNENNTKETEPSESVETFVEGMLKDQMDANSDNAMTRDELFGQFLTLISAGFDTTKTTITFVLNMLAIHPTIQQNVYEEILSILGTDPDVIPTYSQLQELHLLNRVIKETLRILPPSPILARTLTEDTEVAGFTLPVGTTMAVLVYELHHDPRVWSNPAQFDPDRFLPAEIAKRNPNAYMPFSAGPRNCIAGKFALAQMKTLLTTILRRYKVLPGDRCKELYCR
;
A
#
# COMPACT_ATOMS: atom_id res chain seq x y z
N MET A 1 -27.92 17.23 -1.97
CA MET A 1 -26.72 17.58 -2.76
C MET A 1 -25.48 17.25 -1.95
N CYS A 2 -24.94 16.04 -2.10
CA CYS A 2 -23.70 15.65 -1.41
C CYS A 2 -22.55 15.89 -2.39
N GLN A 3 -21.88 17.05 -2.29
CA GLN A 3 -20.71 17.32 -3.13
C GLN A 3 -19.59 16.34 -2.75
N THR A 4 -19.01 15.69 -3.74
CA THR A 4 -17.80 14.88 -3.57
C THR A 4 -16.64 15.84 -3.30
N HIS A 5 -16.17 15.91 -2.05
CA HIS A 5 -15.10 16.80 -1.64
C HIS A 5 -13.75 16.20 -2.02
N VAL A 6 -13.16 16.68 -3.12
CA VAL A 6 -11.79 16.32 -3.52
C VAL A 6 -10.80 17.06 -2.61
N LEU A 7 -10.01 16.31 -1.84
CA LEU A 7 -8.83 16.82 -1.13
C LEU A 7 -7.79 17.28 -2.16
N GLN A 8 -7.35 18.53 -2.06
CA GLN A 8 -6.35 19.12 -2.94
C GLN A 8 -5.17 19.65 -2.12
N VAL A 9 -3.97 19.48 -2.67
CA VAL A 9 -2.72 20.09 -2.18
C VAL A 9 -2.00 20.75 -3.35
N HIS A 10 -1.20 21.77 -3.08
CA HIS A 10 -0.33 22.39 -4.08
C HIS A 10 1.12 21.96 -3.86
N LEU A 11 1.79 21.51 -4.91
CA LEU A 11 3.22 21.21 -4.88
C LEU A 11 3.99 22.42 -5.40
N VAL A 12 4.93 22.92 -4.60
CA VAL A 12 5.82 24.03 -4.96
C VAL A 12 7.25 23.51 -4.96
N PRO A 13 8.03 23.65 -6.05
CA PRO A 13 9.42 23.22 -6.08
C PRO A 13 10.25 23.86 -4.96
N ARG A 14 11.18 23.11 -4.35
CA ARG A 14 12.03 23.63 -3.27
C ARG A 14 13.26 24.45 -3.75
N CYS A 15 13.73 24.29 -5.00
CA CYS A 15 14.55 25.25 -5.80
C CYS A 15 15.06 24.59 -7.12
N ASN A 16 15.30 25.38 -8.18
CA ASN A 16 15.84 25.04 -9.52
C ASN A 16 15.09 24.01 -10.41
N ALA A 17 13.76 24.09 -10.47
CA ALA A 17 13.04 23.49 -11.59
C ALA A 17 11.85 24.37 -12.00
N GLU A 18 12.01 25.11 -13.10
CA GLU A 18 10.88 25.66 -13.85
C GLU A 18 10.22 24.52 -14.63
N THR A 19 8.95 24.22 -14.35
CA THR A 19 7.99 23.59 -15.29
C THR A 19 6.58 23.50 -14.66
N PRO A 20 5.51 23.38 -15.47
CA PRO A 20 4.19 23.92 -15.16
C PRO A 20 3.31 23.04 -14.26
N ARG A 21 2.34 23.70 -13.62
CA ARG A 21 1.29 23.13 -12.78
C ARG A 21 0.48 22.07 -13.52
N ALA A 22 0.44 20.86 -12.98
CA ALA A 22 -0.56 19.85 -13.32
C ALA A 22 -1.55 19.68 -12.16
N SER A 23 -2.84 19.85 -12.43
CA SER A 23 -3.91 19.45 -11.52
C SER A 23 -4.73 18.36 -12.18
N SER A 24 -4.76 17.17 -11.59
CA SER A 24 -5.57 16.06 -12.07
C SER A 24 -6.84 15.97 -11.22
N ARG A 25 -8.02 16.08 -11.86
CA ARG A 25 -9.32 15.79 -11.24
C ARG A 25 -9.78 14.41 -11.68
N MET A 26 -10.04 13.53 -10.73
CA MET A 26 -10.70 12.24 -10.97
C MET A 26 -12.07 12.26 -10.29
N HIS A 27 -13.13 12.11 -11.09
CA HIS A 27 -14.49 12.01 -10.61
C HIS A 27 -14.88 10.54 -10.46
N ILE A 28 -15.23 10.12 -9.24
CA ILE A 28 -15.86 8.82 -8.97
C ILE A 28 -17.29 9.11 -8.54
N ALA A 29 -18.26 8.64 -9.32
CA ALA A 29 -19.67 8.66 -8.97
C ALA A 29 -19.97 7.45 -8.06
N LYS A 30 -20.63 7.71 -6.93
CA LYS A 30 -21.27 6.69 -6.09
C LYS A 30 -22.69 6.47 -6.61
N ASP A 31 -23.16 5.22 -6.66
CA ASP A 31 -24.53 4.88 -6.27
C ASP A 31 -24.61 3.41 -5.85
N GLY A 32 -25.47 3.17 -4.87
CA GLY A 32 -25.46 2.03 -3.97
C GLY A 32 -26.25 0.79 -4.42
N HIS A 33 -26.37 -0.08 -3.41
CA HIS A 33 -26.72 -1.49 -3.36
C HIS A 33 -27.89 -2.03 -4.22
N HIS A 34 -27.62 -3.23 -4.75
CA HIS A 34 -28.52 -4.38 -4.94
C HIS A 34 -29.96 -4.10 -5.39
N LEU A 35 -30.13 -3.89 -6.69
CA LEU A 35 -31.36 -4.22 -7.43
C LEU A 35 -30.99 -5.27 -8.47
N SER A 36 -31.84 -6.30 -8.58
CA SER A 36 -31.62 -7.58 -9.27
C SER A 36 -30.66 -7.53 -10.45
N ASP A 37 -29.74 -8.50 -10.47
CA ASP A 37 -28.65 -8.67 -11.44
C ASP A 37 -29.10 -8.51 -12.92
N ILE A 38 -30.37 -8.78 -13.20
CA ILE A 38 -31.01 -8.60 -14.50
C ILE A 38 -31.15 -7.12 -14.89
N ILE A 39 -31.66 -6.25 -14.01
CA ILE A 39 -31.85 -4.82 -14.33
C ILE A 39 -30.50 -4.14 -14.49
N PHE A 40 -29.54 -4.48 -13.62
CA PHE A 40 -28.18 -3.97 -13.73
C PHE A 40 -27.56 -4.37 -15.08
N ARG A 41 -27.67 -5.65 -15.49
CA ARG A 41 -27.11 -6.17 -16.74
C ARG A 41 -27.53 -5.41 -18.01
N PHE A 42 -28.76 -4.89 -18.05
CA PHE A 42 -29.24 -4.08 -19.19
C PHE A 42 -28.91 -2.58 -19.08
N SER A 43 -28.33 -2.13 -17.96
CA SER A 43 -28.00 -0.73 -17.74
C SER A 43 -26.74 -0.29 -18.50
N ARG A 44 -26.62 1.02 -18.75
CA ARG A 44 -25.37 1.64 -19.24
C ARG A 44 -24.22 1.48 -18.24
N LEU A 45 -24.52 1.35 -16.95
CA LEU A 45 -23.52 1.16 -15.89
C LEU A 45 -22.88 -0.22 -15.99
N HIS A 46 -23.64 -1.27 -16.28
CA HIS A 46 -23.09 -2.60 -16.53
C HIS A 46 -22.17 -2.60 -17.74
N LYS A 47 -22.53 -1.93 -18.84
CA LYS A 47 -21.62 -1.80 -20.00
C LYS A 47 -20.29 -1.15 -19.61
N LYS A 48 -20.33 -0.03 -18.88
CA LYS A 48 -19.12 0.64 -18.38
C LYS A 48 -18.31 -0.24 -17.42
N GLN A 49 -18.97 -0.96 -16.51
CA GLN A 49 -18.30 -1.88 -15.59
C GLN A 49 -17.62 -3.02 -16.36
N THR A 50 -18.30 -3.60 -17.35
CA THR A 50 -17.75 -4.68 -18.19
C THR A 50 -16.57 -4.18 -19.02
N GLU A 51 -16.65 -2.98 -19.61
CA GLU A 51 -15.52 -2.34 -20.30
C GLU A 51 -14.32 -2.14 -19.36
N ALA A 52 -14.55 -1.58 -18.17
CA ALA A 52 -13.49 -1.39 -17.17
C ALA A 52 -12.89 -2.72 -16.69
N ALA A 53 -13.72 -3.72 -16.42
CA ALA A 53 -13.30 -5.05 -16.01
C ALA A 53 -12.45 -5.74 -17.09
N ASN A 54 -12.83 -5.60 -18.37
CA ASN A 54 -12.07 -6.14 -19.50
C ASN A 54 -10.70 -5.47 -19.64
N LEU A 55 -10.60 -4.16 -19.40
CA LEU A 55 -9.31 -3.45 -19.40
C LEU A 55 -8.38 -3.95 -18.29
N VAL A 56 -8.91 -4.11 -17.07
CA VAL A 56 -8.14 -4.67 -15.94
C VAL A 56 -7.71 -6.10 -16.24
N LYS A 57 -8.61 -6.92 -16.78
CA LYS A 57 -8.29 -8.29 -17.17
C LYS A 57 -7.18 -8.34 -18.22
N ALA A 58 -7.29 -7.56 -19.29
CA ALA A 58 -6.28 -7.50 -20.34
C ALA A 58 -4.90 -7.05 -19.81
N TYR A 59 -4.89 -6.08 -18.89
CA TYR A 59 -3.65 -5.62 -18.25
C TYR A 59 -2.99 -6.70 -17.39
N ILE A 60 -3.78 -7.42 -16.57
CA ILE A 60 -3.25 -8.51 -15.73
C ILE A 60 -2.73 -9.66 -16.59
N GLU A 61 -3.48 -10.06 -17.62
CA GLU A 61 -3.06 -11.12 -18.55
C GLU A 61 -1.75 -10.76 -19.27
N ASP A 62 -1.60 -9.51 -19.73
CA ASP A 62 -0.36 -9.03 -20.33
C ASP A 62 0.84 -9.11 -19.35
N ILE A 63 0.67 -8.74 -18.08
CA ILE A 63 1.71 -8.90 -17.06
C ILE A 63 2.07 -10.38 -16.88
N LEU A 64 1.07 -11.24 -16.72
CA LEU A 64 1.28 -12.67 -16.49
C LEU A 64 2.05 -13.30 -17.66
N VAL A 65 1.64 -13.01 -18.90
CA VAL A 65 2.32 -13.51 -20.11
C VAL A 65 3.77 -13.03 -20.16
N ARG A 66 4.02 -11.74 -19.87
CA ARG A 66 5.39 -11.19 -19.89
C ARG A 66 6.30 -11.83 -18.86
N VAL A 67 5.80 -12.04 -17.64
CA VAL A 67 6.60 -12.64 -16.57
C VAL A 67 6.83 -14.13 -16.85
N GLN A 68 5.80 -14.85 -17.29
CA GLN A 68 5.95 -16.25 -17.68
C GLN A 68 6.97 -16.43 -18.81
N ALA A 69 6.94 -15.56 -19.83
CA ALA A 69 7.93 -15.57 -20.90
C ALA A 69 9.36 -15.34 -20.38
N LYS A 70 9.54 -14.40 -19.44
CA LYS A 70 10.84 -14.15 -18.80
C LYS A 70 11.34 -15.38 -18.02
N LEU A 71 10.47 -16.04 -17.26
CA LEU A 71 10.82 -17.24 -16.50
C LEU A 71 11.27 -18.38 -17.41
N LEU A 72 10.52 -18.65 -18.49
CA LEU A 72 10.88 -19.68 -19.47
C LEU A 72 12.22 -19.41 -20.15
N ILE A 73 12.52 -18.14 -20.47
CA ILE A 73 13.83 -17.75 -21.03
C ILE A 73 14.94 -17.99 -20.00
N ALA A 74 14.72 -17.60 -18.74
CA ALA A 74 15.70 -17.80 -17.67
C ALA A 74 15.98 -19.30 -17.42
N GLU A 75 14.96 -20.16 -17.45
CA GLU A 75 15.12 -21.62 -17.34
C GLU A 75 15.92 -22.21 -18.50
N LYS A 76 15.61 -21.81 -19.74
CA LYS A 76 16.37 -22.25 -20.93
C LYS A 76 17.84 -21.84 -20.86
N ASN A 77 18.13 -20.62 -20.42
CA ASN A 77 19.50 -20.15 -20.26
C ASN A 77 20.25 -20.97 -19.20
N LYS A 78 19.63 -21.27 -18.05
CA LYS A 78 20.21 -22.14 -17.01
C LYS A 78 20.47 -23.57 -17.50
N GLN A 79 19.56 -24.13 -18.32
CA GLN A 79 19.77 -25.46 -18.91
C GLN A 79 20.90 -25.46 -19.95
N GLY A 80 21.01 -24.40 -20.76
CA GLY A 80 22.08 -24.22 -21.74
C GLY A 80 23.47 -24.03 -21.10
N GLU A 81 23.55 -23.35 -19.95
CA GLU A 81 24.79 -23.23 -19.16
C GLU A 81 25.19 -24.56 -18.52
N LYS A 82 24.24 -25.31 -17.93
CA LYS A 82 24.50 -26.65 -17.37
C LYS A 82 24.96 -27.66 -18.43
N GLN A 83 24.51 -27.54 -19.67
CA GLN A 83 24.94 -28.39 -20.79
C GLN A 83 26.29 -27.97 -21.39
N ARG A 84 26.77 -26.75 -21.15
CA ARG A 84 28.05 -26.22 -21.66
C ARG A 84 29.25 -26.44 -20.73
N LEU A 85 29.06 -26.94 -19.50
CA LEU A 85 30.16 -27.29 -18.60
C LEU A 85 30.71 -28.69 -18.94
N PRO A 86 31.94 -28.83 -19.51
CA PRO A 86 32.63 -30.10 -19.59
C PRO A 86 33.29 -30.38 -18.23
N GLN A 87 33.30 -31.65 -17.81
CA GLN A 87 34.20 -32.12 -16.76
C GLN A 87 35.65 -31.94 -17.23
N SER A 88 36.30 -30.84 -16.86
CA SER A 88 37.75 -30.68 -17.03
C SER A 88 38.37 -30.08 -15.78
N GLY A 89 39.48 -30.70 -15.37
CA GLY A 89 40.16 -30.58 -14.09
C GLY A 89 40.55 -29.18 -13.60
N MET A 90 40.85 -29.17 -12.30
CA MET A 90 41.43 -28.13 -11.44
C MET A 90 42.18 -27.00 -12.16
N ASN A 91 41.83 -25.75 -11.81
CA ASN A 91 42.78 -24.70 -11.42
C ASN A 91 42.00 -23.49 -10.88
N GLU A 92 41.91 -23.36 -9.55
CA GLU A 92 41.34 -22.19 -8.88
C GLU A 92 42.43 -21.12 -8.69
N ASN A 93 42.50 -20.17 -9.63
CA ASN A 93 43.04 -18.84 -9.34
C ASN A 93 41.85 -17.89 -9.17
N ASN A 94 41.62 -17.48 -7.93
CA ASN A 94 40.54 -16.59 -7.50
C ASN A 94 40.71 -15.17 -8.05
N THR A 95 40.19 -14.92 -9.25
CA THR A 95 39.64 -13.60 -9.59
C THR A 95 38.19 -13.57 -9.14
N LYS A 96 37.91 -12.77 -8.09
CA LYS A 96 36.53 -12.45 -7.67
C LYS A 96 35.86 -11.64 -8.78
N GLU A 97 35.33 -12.35 -9.78
CA GLU A 97 34.23 -11.83 -10.56
C GLU A 97 33.05 -11.68 -9.61
N THR A 98 32.61 -10.44 -9.43
CA THR A 98 31.37 -10.11 -8.73
C THR A 98 30.24 -10.90 -9.36
N GLU A 99 29.77 -11.93 -8.66
CA GLU A 99 28.58 -12.68 -9.03
C GLU A 99 27.43 -11.69 -9.31
N PRO A 100 26.67 -11.87 -10.40
CA PRO A 100 25.50 -11.05 -10.64
C PRO A 100 24.55 -11.23 -9.45
N SER A 101 24.17 -10.13 -8.80
CA SER A 101 23.30 -10.17 -7.62
C SER A 101 22.14 -11.12 -7.89
N GLU A 102 22.04 -12.18 -7.11
CA GLU A 102 21.01 -13.21 -7.24
C GLU A 102 19.65 -12.53 -7.41
N SER A 103 19.04 -12.67 -8.59
CA SER A 103 17.82 -11.94 -8.95
C SER A 103 16.73 -12.25 -7.92
N VAL A 104 16.35 -11.27 -7.12
CA VAL A 104 15.32 -11.45 -6.09
C VAL A 104 14.02 -11.82 -6.78
N GLU A 105 13.54 -13.02 -6.49
CA GLU A 105 12.28 -13.52 -7.01
C GLU A 105 11.13 -12.65 -6.53
N THR A 106 10.32 -12.18 -7.47
CA THR A 106 9.11 -11.43 -7.18
C THR A 106 7.98 -12.37 -6.74
N PHE A 107 7.00 -11.82 -6.01
CA PHE A 107 5.81 -12.59 -5.60
C PHE A 107 5.08 -13.22 -6.79
N VAL A 108 5.00 -12.46 -7.88
CA VAL A 108 4.42 -12.87 -9.17
C VAL A 108 5.15 -14.07 -9.76
N GLU A 109 6.48 -14.04 -9.75
CA GLU A 109 7.30 -15.14 -10.24
C GLU A 109 7.14 -16.39 -9.37
N GLY A 110 7.11 -16.24 -8.04
CA GLY A 110 6.88 -17.36 -7.12
C GLY A 110 5.54 -18.05 -7.35
N MET A 111 4.47 -17.27 -7.52
CA MET A 111 3.15 -17.82 -7.84
C MET A 111 3.11 -18.53 -9.19
N LEU A 112 3.80 -18.00 -10.20
CA LEU A 112 3.86 -18.62 -11.52
C LEU A 112 4.66 -19.92 -11.50
N LYS A 113 5.76 -19.98 -10.73
CA LYS A 113 6.52 -21.23 -10.56
C LYS A 113 5.72 -22.29 -9.85
N ASP A 114 4.99 -21.94 -8.78
CA ASP A 114 4.08 -22.86 -8.07
C ASP A 114 2.98 -23.40 -9.01
N GLN A 115 2.43 -22.53 -9.87
CA GLN A 115 1.47 -22.94 -10.90
C GLN A 115 2.07 -23.85 -11.98
N MET A 116 3.37 -23.73 -12.25
CA MET A 116 4.11 -24.53 -13.24
C MET A 116 4.71 -25.81 -12.67
N ASP A 117 4.69 -26.00 -11.34
CA ASP A 117 5.22 -27.22 -10.72
C ASP A 117 4.28 -28.40 -10.97
N ALA A 118 4.66 -29.24 -11.93
CA ALA A 118 3.93 -30.44 -12.32
C ALA A 118 3.83 -31.50 -11.21
N ASN A 119 4.59 -31.37 -10.11
CA ASN A 119 4.55 -32.28 -8.97
C ASN A 119 3.67 -31.77 -7.82
N SER A 120 3.08 -30.58 -7.94
CA SER A 120 2.21 -30.01 -6.91
C SER A 120 0.77 -30.46 -7.12
N ASP A 121 0.27 -31.34 -6.25
CA ASP A 121 -1.15 -31.73 -6.19
C ASP A 121 -2.07 -30.53 -5.86
N ASN A 122 -1.51 -29.38 -5.47
CA ASN A 122 -2.21 -28.14 -5.11
C ASN A 122 -1.81 -26.94 -6.00
N ALA A 123 -1.30 -27.17 -7.21
CA ALA A 123 -0.93 -26.08 -8.13
C ALA A 123 -2.12 -25.14 -8.39
N MET A 124 -1.91 -23.83 -8.24
CA MET A 124 -2.96 -22.84 -8.49
C MET A 124 -3.48 -22.91 -9.94
N THR A 125 -4.79 -22.89 -10.10
CA THR A 125 -5.40 -22.75 -11.43
C THR A 125 -5.14 -21.35 -12.01
N ARG A 126 -5.31 -21.20 -13.32
CA ARG A 126 -5.16 -19.89 -13.98
C ARG A 126 -6.12 -18.83 -13.42
N ASP A 127 -7.34 -19.23 -13.10
CA ASP A 127 -8.35 -18.34 -12.54
C ASP A 127 -8.02 -17.93 -11.10
N GLU A 128 -7.48 -18.85 -10.28
CA GLU A 128 -6.98 -18.51 -8.94
C GLU A 128 -5.80 -17.56 -9.00
N LEU A 129 -4.82 -17.83 -9.88
CA LEU A 129 -3.68 -16.94 -10.10
C LEU A 129 -4.15 -15.53 -10.50
N PHE A 130 -5.08 -15.44 -11.46
CA PHE A 130 -5.68 -14.17 -11.86
C PHE A 130 -6.38 -13.48 -10.68
N GLY A 131 -7.17 -14.21 -9.90
CA GLY A 131 -7.89 -13.69 -8.74
C GLY A 131 -6.96 -13.13 -7.65
N GLN A 132 -5.85 -13.80 -7.38
CA GLN A 132 -4.83 -13.33 -6.45
C GLN A 132 -4.15 -12.05 -6.96
N PHE A 133 -3.81 -11.98 -8.25
CA PHE A 133 -3.23 -10.78 -8.86
C PHE A 133 -4.17 -9.58 -8.79
N LEU A 134 -5.43 -9.78 -9.16
CA LEU A 134 -6.46 -8.75 -9.07
C LEU A 134 -6.58 -8.23 -7.64
N THR A 135 -6.55 -9.13 -6.66
CA THR A 135 -6.61 -8.79 -5.23
C THR A 135 -5.41 -7.93 -4.82
N LEU A 136 -4.19 -8.32 -5.20
CA LEU A 136 -2.96 -7.59 -4.83
C LEU A 136 -2.91 -6.19 -5.45
N ILE A 137 -3.24 -6.07 -6.73
CA ILE A 137 -3.22 -4.77 -7.44
C ILE A 137 -4.28 -3.85 -6.85
N SER A 138 -5.52 -4.33 -6.71
CA SER A 138 -6.62 -3.51 -6.20
C SER A 138 -6.39 -3.08 -4.75
N ALA A 139 -6.07 -4.03 -3.87
CA ALA A 139 -5.86 -3.74 -2.45
C ALA A 139 -4.62 -2.89 -2.21
N GLY A 140 -3.52 -3.17 -2.93
CA GLY A 140 -2.25 -2.47 -2.78
C GLY A 140 -2.26 -1.05 -3.35
N PHE A 141 -3.01 -0.79 -4.42
CA PHE A 141 -3.04 0.51 -5.08
C PHE A 141 -3.90 1.53 -4.32
N ASP A 142 -5.19 1.24 -4.12
CA ASP A 142 -6.12 2.27 -3.64
C ASP A 142 -5.87 2.65 -2.18
N THR A 143 -5.56 1.69 -1.31
CA THR A 143 -5.28 1.97 0.11
C THR A 143 -4.00 2.79 0.28
N THR A 144 -2.93 2.43 -0.43
CA THR A 144 -1.64 3.12 -0.37
C THR A 144 -1.73 4.52 -0.97
N LYS A 145 -2.31 4.67 -2.17
CA LYS A 145 -2.55 5.99 -2.81
C LYS A 145 -3.34 6.92 -1.89
N THR A 146 -4.40 6.41 -1.28
CA THR A 146 -5.25 7.17 -0.36
C THR A 146 -4.46 7.61 0.86
N THR A 147 -3.68 6.71 1.47
CA THR A 147 -2.84 7.04 2.62
C THR A 147 -1.81 8.10 2.29
N ILE A 148 -1.09 7.97 1.16
CA ILE A 148 -0.10 8.98 0.73
C ILE A 148 -0.77 10.33 0.52
N THR A 149 -1.95 10.36 -0.09
CA THR A 149 -2.73 11.58 -0.26
C THR A 149 -3.07 12.23 1.08
N PHE A 150 -3.50 11.44 2.07
CA PHE A 150 -3.76 11.92 3.42
C PHE A 150 -2.50 12.41 4.13
N VAL A 151 -1.37 11.71 4.02
CA VAL A 151 -0.10 12.14 4.60
C VAL A 151 0.33 13.48 4.01
N LEU A 152 0.28 13.63 2.69
CA LEU A 152 0.62 14.89 2.03
C LEU A 152 -0.32 16.03 2.49
N ASN A 153 -1.60 15.75 2.69
CA ASN A 153 -2.55 16.73 3.22
C ASN A 153 -2.22 17.10 4.67
N MET A 154 -1.96 16.12 5.54
CA MET A 154 -1.56 16.36 6.93
C MET A 154 -0.27 17.17 7.03
N LEU A 155 0.71 16.88 6.18
CA LEU A 155 1.96 17.66 6.11
C LEU A 155 1.74 19.07 5.56
N ALA A 156 0.81 19.25 4.61
CA ALA A 156 0.50 20.55 4.05
C ALA A 156 -0.05 21.50 5.13
N ILE A 157 -0.92 21.00 6.02
CA ILE A 157 -1.56 21.80 7.07
C ILE A 157 -0.72 21.92 8.35
N HIS A 158 0.31 21.07 8.51
CA HIS A 158 1.29 21.15 9.61
C HIS A 158 2.69 21.49 9.06
N PRO A 159 2.95 22.75 8.65
CA PRO A 159 4.19 23.13 7.97
C PRO A 159 5.45 22.91 8.82
N THR A 160 5.36 23.04 10.14
CA THR A 160 6.48 22.76 11.05
C THR A 160 6.84 21.27 11.04
N ILE A 161 5.86 20.37 11.09
CA ILE A 161 6.09 18.92 11.00
C ILE A 161 6.66 18.57 9.62
N GLN A 162 6.14 19.17 8.54
CA GLN A 162 6.68 18.96 7.20
C GLN A 162 8.14 19.39 7.08
N GLN A 163 8.52 20.49 7.72
CA GLN A 163 9.89 20.97 7.72
C GLN A 163 10.83 20.02 8.48
N ASN A 164 10.42 19.55 9.66
CA ASN A 164 11.19 18.56 10.43
C ASN A 164 11.34 17.23 9.68
N VAL A 165 10.29 16.77 9.00
CA VAL A 165 10.36 15.57 8.13
C VAL A 165 11.31 15.79 6.97
N TYR A 166 11.29 16.97 6.34
CA TYR A 166 12.21 17.29 5.25
C TYR A 166 13.67 17.28 5.73
N GLU A 167 13.95 17.85 6.90
CA GLU A 167 15.28 17.83 7.51
C GLU A 167 15.75 16.42 7.87
N GLU A 168 14.87 15.57 8.42
CA GLU A 168 15.15 14.14 8.64
C GLU A 168 15.56 13.45 7.32
N ILE A 169 14.78 13.68 6.25
CA ILE A 169 15.05 13.08 4.95
C ILE A 169 16.42 13.52 4.40
N LEU A 170 16.75 14.81 4.49
CA LEU A 170 18.05 15.32 4.03
C LEU A 170 19.21 14.75 4.86
N SER A 171 19.01 14.55 6.16
CA SER A 171 20.05 14.00 7.04
C SER A 171 20.44 12.56 6.69
N ILE A 172 19.50 11.78 6.15
CA ILE A 172 19.69 10.35 5.84
C ILE A 172 20.02 10.13 4.35
N LEU A 173 19.38 10.87 3.44
CA LEU A 173 19.50 10.68 1.99
C LEU A 173 20.36 11.75 1.28
N GLY A 174 20.79 12.78 2.00
CA GLY A 174 21.50 13.92 1.43
C GLY A 174 20.60 14.85 0.61
N THR A 175 21.23 15.81 -0.07
CA THR A 175 20.54 16.87 -0.82
C THR A 175 20.19 16.53 -2.26
N ASP A 176 20.79 15.49 -2.84
CA ASP A 176 20.57 15.10 -4.24
C ASP A 176 19.20 14.42 -4.44
N PRO A 177 18.19 15.11 -5.02
CA PRO A 177 16.81 14.62 -5.09
C PRO A 177 16.63 13.30 -5.84
N ASP A 178 17.60 12.90 -6.67
CA ASP A 178 17.53 11.71 -7.51
C ASP A 178 18.06 10.44 -6.83
N VAL A 179 18.67 10.56 -5.64
CA VAL A 179 19.03 9.41 -4.81
C VAL A 179 17.80 8.56 -4.49
N ILE A 180 17.86 7.28 -4.89
CA ILE A 180 16.86 6.26 -4.56
C ILE A 180 17.20 5.70 -3.17
N PRO A 181 16.30 5.80 -2.18
CA PRO A 181 16.56 5.31 -0.83
C PRO A 181 16.67 3.78 -0.80
N THR A 182 17.65 3.26 -0.08
CA THR A 182 17.72 1.82 0.22
C THR A 182 16.69 1.45 1.29
N TYR A 183 16.36 0.16 1.40
CA TYR A 183 15.41 -0.30 2.42
C TYR A 183 15.87 0.01 3.84
N SER A 184 17.18 -0.06 4.12
CA SER A 184 17.74 0.30 5.44
C SER A 184 17.58 1.78 5.73
N GLN A 185 17.91 2.67 4.78
CA GLN A 185 17.69 4.10 4.93
C GLN A 185 16.21 4.45 5.18
N LEU A 186 15.28 3.72 4.54
CA LEU A 186 13.85 3.90 4.81
C LEU A 186 13.46 3.54 6.25
N GLN A 187 14.17 2.64 6.94
CA GLN A 187 13.88 2.29 8.33
C GLN A 187 14.28 3.43 9.30
N GLU A 188 15.35 4.17 8.97
CA GLU A 188 15.86 5.29 9.77
C GLU A 188 14.97 6.54 9.71
N LEU A 189 14.03 6.62 8.77
CA LEU A 189 13.03 7.69 8.67
C LEU A 189 11.96 7.56 9.77
N HIS A 190 12.35 7.81 11.02
CA HIS A 190 11.55 7.56 12.21
C HIS A 190 10.40 8.56 12.36
N LEU A 191 10.63 9.85 12.15
CA LEU A 191 9.60 10.89 12.20
C LEU A 191 8.61 10.71 11.06
N LEU A 192 9.08 10.48 9.82
CA LEU A 192 8.18 10.17 8.70
C LEU A 192 7.31 8.93 9.00
N ASN A 193 7.89 7.90 9.62
CA ASN A 193 7.13 6.72 10.06
C ASN A 193 6.06 7.07 11.09
N ARG A 194 6.37 7.93 12.07
CA ARG A 194 5.38 8.42 13.05
C ARG A 194 4.27 9.24 12.39
N VAL A 195 4.61 10.09 11.43
CA VAL A 195 3.65 10.87 10.62
C VAL A 195 2.70 9.95 9.84
N ILE A 196 3.23 8.92 9.18
CA ILE A 196 2.40 7.93 8.46
C ILE A 196 1.46 7.22 9.44
N LYS A 197 1.96 6.81 10.60
CA LYS A 197 1.15 6.12 11.62
C LYS A 197 0.04 7.01 12.18
N GLU A 198 0.33 8.27 12.50
CA GLU A 198 -0.68 9.22 12.97
C GLU A 198 -1.70 9.56 11.89
N THR A 199 -1.27 9.62 10.63
CA THR A 199 -2.20 9.80 9.51
C THR A 199 -3.13 8.59 9.38
N LEU A 200 -2.60 7.36 9.46
CA LEU A 200 -3.42 6.14 9.43
C LEU A 200 -4.36 6.02 10.64
N ARG A 201 -4.01 6.63 11.78
CA ARG A 201 -4.89 6.73 12.94
C ARG A 201 -6.08 7.65 12.68
N ILE A 202 -5.82 8.88 12.22
CA ILE A 202 -6.87 9.87 12.02
C ILE A 202 -7.71 9.56 10.78
N LEU A 203 -7.07 9.09 9.71
CA LEU A 203 -7.68 8.88 8.40
C LEU A 203 -7.38 7.45 7.90
N PRO A 204 -7.89 6.40 8.56
CA PRO A 204 -7.69 5.02 8.11
C PRO A 204 -8.42 4.79 6.77
N PRO A 205 -7.72 4.33 5.70
CA PRO A 205 -8.36 4.00 4.42
C PRO A 205 -9.42 2.88 4.55
N SER A 206 -9.24 2.00 5.54
CA SER A 206 -10.16 0.91 5.88
C SER A 206 -10.73 1.14 7.29
N PRO A 207 -11.84 1.90 7.43
CA PRO A 207 -12.36 2.32 8.74
C PRO A 207 -13.19 1.25 9.46
N ILE A 208 -13.56 0.16 8.80
CA ILE A 208 -14.42 -0.91 9.36
C ILE A 208 -13.84 -2.28 8.98
N LEU A 209 -13.78 -3.19 9.94
CA LEU A 209 -13.42 -4.60 9.73
C LEU A 209 -14.58 -5.48 10.18
N ALA A 210 -15.16 -6.29 9.28
CA ALA A 210 -16.28 -7.17 9.60
C ALA A 210 -15.91 -8.65 9.55
N ARG A 211 -16.55 -9.47 10.39
CA ARG A 211 -16.45 -10.93 10.42
C ARG A 211 -17.82 -11.53 10.66
N THR A 212 -18.16 -12.59 9.95
CA THR A 212 -19.37 -13.38 10.22
C THR A 212 -18.99 -14.61 11.01
N LEU A 213 -19.68 -14.84 12.12
CA LEU A 213 -19.45 -15.98 12.99
C LEU A 213 -19.88 -17.28 12.29
N THR A 214 -19.00 -18.28 12.33
CA THR A 214 -19.27 -19.62 11.79
C THR A 214 -19.80 -20.60 12.85
N GLU A 215 -19.78 -20.19 14.10
CA GLU A 215 -20.29 -20.93 15.27
C GLU A 215 -20.71 -19.93 16.37
N ASP A 216 -21.49 -20.40 17.33
CA ASP A 216 -21.83 -19.61 18.51
C ASP A 216 -20.53 -19.23 19.25
N THR A 217 -20.32 -17.95 19.51
CA THR A 217 -19.05 -17.43 20.04
C THR A 217 -19.27 -16.55 21.26
N GLU A 218 -18.53 -16.82 22.33
CA GLU A 218 -18.50 -15.98 23.53
C GLU A 218 -17.62 -14.74 23.31
N VAL A 219 -18.22 -13.54 23.44
CA VAL A 219 -17.52 -12.26 23.36
C VAL A 219 -17.93 -11.36 24.51
N ALA A 220 -16.96 -10.93 25.32
CA ALA A 220 -17.18 -10.06 26.48
C ALA A 220 -18.27 -10.56 27.46
N GLY A 221 -18.41 -11.89 27.59
CA GLY A 221 -19.40 -12.55 28.46
C GLY A 221 -20.79 -12.71 27.85
N PHE A 222 -20.94 -12.50 26.53
CA PHE A 222 -22.16 -12.73 25.79
C PHE A 222 -21.96 -13.81 24.72
N THR A 223 -22.89 -14.76 24.65
CA THR A 223 -22.98 -15.72 23.55
C THR A 223 -23.58 -15.03 22.32
N LEU A 224 -22.79 -14.89 21.26
CA LEU A 224 -23.24 -14.38 19.97
C LEU A 224 -23.57 -15.58 19.06
N PRO A 225 -24.77 -15.63 18.45
CA PRO A 225 -25.17 -16.78 17.64
C PRO A 225 -24.41 -16.83 16.30
N VAL A 226 -24.24 -18.04 15.78
CA VAL A 226 -23.74 -18.30 14.43
C VAL A 226 -24.49 -17.47 13.38
N GLY A 227 -23.76 -17.00 12.36
CA GLY A 227 -24.30 -16.12 11.32
C GLY A 227 -24.34 -14.64 11.71
N THR A 228 -24.07 -14.28 12.97
CA THR A 228 -23.92 -12.87 13.37
C THR A 228 -22.70 -12.24 12.68
N THR A 229 -22.87 -11.08 12.06
CA THR A 229 -21.75 -10.27 11.56
C THR A 229 -21.32 -9.27 12.62
N MET A 230 -20.10 -9.44 13.15
CA MET A 230 -19.45 -8.49 14.02
C MET A 230 -18.64 -7.49 13.19
N ALA A 231 -18.64 -6.21 13.59
CA ALA A 231 -17.84 -5.18 12.98
C ALA A 231 -16.99 -4.43 14.02
N VAL A 232 -15.70 -4.30 13.75
CA VAL A 232 -14.80 -3.42 14.48
C VAL A 232 -14.74 -2.09 13.73
N LEU A 233 -15.21 -1.03 14.38
CA LEU A 233 -15.12 0.34 13.87
C LEU A 233 -13.71 0.88 14.16
N VAL A 234 -12.78 0.65 13.24
CA VAL A 234 -11.37 1.05 13.35
C VAL A 234 -11.25 2.57 13.53
N TYR A 235 -12.08 3.34 12.82
CA TYR A 235 -12.10 4.80 12.98
C TYR A 235 -12.42 5.21 14.42
N GLU A 236 -13.49 4.68 15.01
CA GLU A 236 -13.89 4.97 16.39
C GLU A 236 -12.82 4.51 17.38
N LEU A 237 -12.27 3.30 17.19
CA LEU A 237 -11.18 2.77 18.00
C LEU A 237 -9.95 3.68 18.00
N HIS A 238 -9.63 4.27 16.84
CA HIS A 238 -8.51 5.19 16.67
C HIS A 238 -8.77 6.60 17.20
N HIS A 239 -10.03 6.93 17.52
CA HIS A 239 -10.45 8.23 18.08
C HIS A 239 -11.01 8.11 19.50
N ASP A 240 -10.98 6.92 20.11
CA ASP A 240 -11.51 6.70 21.45
C ASP A 240 -10.72 7.53 22.49
N PRO A 241 -11.35 8.53 23.14
CA PRO A 241 -10.66 9.42 24.08
C PRO A 241 -10.18 8.70 25.34
N ARG A 242 -10.68 7.48 25.61
CA ARG A 242 -10.19 6.64 26.71
C ARG A 242 -8.77 6.12 26.46
N VAL A 243 -8.35 6.07 25.19
CA VAL A 243 -7.02 5.61 24.78
C VAL A 243 -6.18 6.73 24.17
N TRP A 244 -6.81 7.65 23.44
CA TRP A 244 -6.14 8.70 22.68
C TRP A 244 -6.49 10.07 23.27
N SER A 245 -5.57 10.65 24.04
CA SER A 245 -5.73 12.00 24.59
C SER A 245 -5.87 13.03 23.45
N ASN A 246 -6.85 13.93 23.46
CA ASN A 246 -7.09 14.88 22.36
C ASN A 246 -7.12 14.20 20.97
N PRO A 247 -8.03 13.25 20.72
CA PRO A 247 -7.95 12.34 19.57
C PRO A 247 -8.05 13.03 18.20
N ALA A 248 -8.61 14.25 18.14
CA ALA A 248 -8.68 15.05 16.92
C ALA A 248 -7.37 15.77 16.57
N GLN A 249 -6.44 15.92 17.53
CA GLN A 249 -5.16 16.58 17.31
C GLN A 249 -4.18 15.64 16.60
N PHE A 250 -3.60 16.13 15.49
CA PHE A 250 -2.52 15.45 14.79
C PHE A 250 -1.20 15.59 15.55
N ASP A 251 -0.78 14.50 16.19
CA ASP A 251 0.45 14.45 16.97
C ASP A 251 1.24 13.16 16.66
N PRO A 252 2.30 13.24 15.82
CA PRO A 252 3.15 12.09 15.52
C PRO A 252 3.83 11.48 16.76
N ASP A 253 4.06 12.25 17.82
CA ASP A 253 4.83 11.77 18.98
C ASP A 253 4.04 10.79 19.86
N ARG A 254 2.73 10.61 19.61
CA ARG A 254 1.93 9.46 20.08
C ARG A 254 2.50 8.09 19.67
N PHE A 255 3.36 8.08 18.65
CA PHE A 255 4.05 6.89 18.16
C PHE A 255 5.53 6.85 18.55
N LEU A 256 5.96 7.65 19.52
CA LEU A 256 7.23 7.41 20.21
C LEU A 256 7.19 6.05 20.92
N PRO A 257 8.33 5.32 21.02
CA PRO A 257 8.37 4.00 21.65
C PRO A 257 7.77 3.97 23.06
N ALA A 258 8.04 5.00 23.87
CA ALA A 258 7.52 5.12 25.23
C ALA A 258 6.00 5.27 25.29
N GLU A 259 5.38 5.98 24.34
CA GLU A 259 3.92 6.14 24.27
C GLU A 259 3.23 4.89 23.72
N ILE A 260 3.85 4.21 22.76
CA ILE A 260 3.37 2.92 22.25
C ILE A 260 3.33 1.87 23.36
N ALA A 261 4.36 1.81 24.20
CA ALA A 261 4.47 0.83 25.27
C ALA A 261 3.37 0.96 26.35
N LYS A 262 2.80 2.15 26.53
CA LYS A 262 1.70 2.41 27.48
C LYS A 262 0.34 1.96 26.95
N ARG A 263 0.21 1.73 25.64
CA ARG A 263 -1.06 1.49 24.97
C ARG A 263 -1.28 0.01 24.68
N ASN A 264 -2.53 -0.44 24.77
CA ASN A 264 -2.90 -1.76 24.27
C ASN A 264 -2.54 -1.89 22.76
N PRO A 265 -1.81 -2.94 22.33
CA PRO A 265 -1.44 -3.12 20.93
C PRO A 265 -2.65 -3.10 19.97
N ASN A 266 -3.80 -3.62 20.40
CA ASN A 266 -5.02 -3.68 19.60
C ASN A 266 -5.81 -2.36 19.55
N ALA A 267 -5.36 -1.31 20.26
CA ALA A 267 -5.97 0.02 20.09
C ALA A 267 -5.50 0.75 18.82
N TYR A 268 -4.48 0.22 18.13
CA TYR A 268 -3.98 0.75 16.87
C TYR A 268 -3.87 -0.38 15.83
N MET A 269 -4.91 -0.53 15.01
CA MET A 269 -5.04 -1.58 13.99
C MET A 269 -5.22 -1.05 12.55
N PRO A 270 -4.30 -0.22 12.01
CA PRO A 270 -4.41 0.28 10.63
C PRO A 270 -4.29 -0.82 9.56
N PHE A 271 -3.70 -1.96 9.94
CA PHE A 271 -3.46 -3.11 9.07
C PHE A 271 -4.18 -4.37 9.60
N SER A 272 -5.24 -4.19 10.42
CA SER A 272 -5.91 -5.27 11.16
C SER A 272 -4.96 -6.01 12.12
N ALA A 273 -5.48 -7.01 12.82
CA ALA A 273 -4.73 -7.90 13.71
C ALA A 273 -5.12 -9.37 13.47
N GLY A 274 -4.33 -10.30 14.04
CA GLY A 274 -4.57 -11.74 13.95
C GLY A 274 -4.16 -12.37 12.61
N PRO A 275 -4.61 -13.62 12.34
CA PRO A 275 -4.16 -14.41 11.18
C PRO A 275 -4.64 -13.87 9.83
N ARG A 276 -5.59 -12.93 9.84
CA ARG A 276 -6.12 -12.25 8.64
C ARG A 276 -5.74 -10.76 8.64
N ASN A 277 -4.61 -10.41 9.25
CA ASN A 277 -4.03 -9.07 9.13
C ASN A 277 -3.51 -8.82 7.71
N CYS A 278 -3.17 -7.57 7.41
CA CYS A 278 -2.66 -7.21 6.10
C CYS A 278 -1.28 -7.84 5.86
N ILE A 279 -1.22 -8.78 4.93
CA ILE A 279 0.03 -9.43 4.49
C ILE A 279 1.04 -8.43 3.92
N ALA A 280 0.56 -7.33 3.31
CA ALA A 280 1.37 -6.33 2.65
C ALA A 280 1.78 -5.14 3.55
N GLY A 281 1.52 -5.17 4.86
CA GLY A 281 1.72 -4.01 5.74
C GLY A 281 3.14 -3.43 5.70
N LYS A 282 4.17 -4.29 5.72
CA LYS A 282 5.58 -3.85 5.61
C LYS A 282 5.90 -3.27 4.22
N PHE A 283 5.40 -3.91 3.17
CA PHE A 283 5.57 -3.46 1.79
C PHE A 283 4.91 -2.09 1.55
N ALA A 284 3.69 -1.91 2.06
CA ALA A 284 2.96 -0.64 1.99
C ALA A 284 3.73 0.48 2.69
N LEU A 285 4.26 0.25 3.91
CA LEU A 285 5.09 1.24 4.61
C LEU A 285 6.34 1.61 3.83
N ALA A 286 7.03 0.64 3.22
CA ALA A 286 8.20 0.92 2.39
C ALA A 286 7.81 1.75 1.15
N GLN A 287 6.77 1.35 0.42
CA GLN A 287 6.28 2.05 -0.77
C GLN A 287 5.86 3.50 -0.44
N MET A 288 5.13 3.70 0.65
CA MET A 288 4.72 5.03 1.12
C MET A 288 5.93 5.91 1.43
N LYS A 289 6.90 5.40 2.20
CA LYS A 289 8.11 6.16 2.53
C LYS A 289 8.93 6.50 1.28
N THR A 290 9.12 5.55 0.36
CA THR A 290 9.80 5.82 -0.91
C THR A 290 9.12 6.97 -1.65
N LEU A 291 7.81 6.90 -1.90
CA LEU A 291 7.13 7.94 -2.66
C LEU A 291 7.10 9.29 -1.93
N LEU A 292 6.85 9.29 -0.62
CA LEU A 292 6.82 10.50 0.20
C LEU A 292 8.19 11.19 0.23
N THR A 293 9.29 10.44 0.36
CA THR A 293 10.64 11.02 0.31
C THR A 293 10.94 11.60 -1.07
N THR A 294 10.59 10.90 -2.15
CA THR A 294 10.75 11.40 -3.53
C THR A 294 10.02 12.74 -3.74
N ILE A 295 8.79 12.85 -3.23
CA ILE A 295 7.98 14.08 -3.34
C ILE A 295 8.56 15.19 -2.46
N LEU A 296 8.78 14.94 -1.17
CA LEU A 296 9.15 15.97 -0.19
C LEU A 296 10.56 16.55 -0.42
N ARG A 297 11.45 15.80 -1.06
CA ARG A 297 12.78 16.31 -1.45
C ARG A 297 12.69 17.33 -2.58
N ARG A 298 11.75 17.15 -3.52
CA ARG A 298 11.56 18.02 -4.69
C ARG A 298 10.59 19.17 -4.40
N TYR A 299 9.58 18.92 -3.58
CA TYR A 299 8.45 19.81 -3.40
C TYR A 299 8.18 20.13 -1.94
N LYS A 300 7.78 21.36 -1.70
CA LYS A 300 7.04 21.78 -0.52
C LYS A 300 5.55 21.62 -0.83
N VAL A 301 4.84 20.97 0.07
CA VAL A 301 3.39 20.74 -0.06
C VAL A 301 2.67 21.86 0.67
N LEU A 302 1.79 22.56 -0.01
CA LEU A 302 0.95 23.62 0.55
C LEU A 302 -0.52 23.17 0.59
N PRO A 303 -1.31 23.66 1.55
CA PRO A 303 -2.74 23.36 1.61
C PRO A 303 -3.43 23.82 0.32
N GLY A 304 -4.37 23.02 -0.19
CA GLY A 304 -5.25 23.47 -1.27
C GLY A 304 -6.19 24.58 -0.82
N ASP A 305 -6.78 25.30 -1.77
CA ASP A 305 -7.65 26.46 -1.52
C ASP A 305 -8.77 26.20 -0.49
N ARG A 306 -9.34 24.98 -0.50
CA ARG A 306 -10.45 24.57 0.39
C ARG A 306 -10.01 24.05 1.75
N CYS A 307 -8.71 24.04 2.05
CA CYS A 307 -8.22 23.55 3.33
C CYS A 307 -8.73 24.37 4.52
N LYS A 308 -8.90 25.69 4.34
CA LYS A 308 -9.45 26.59 5.37
C LYS A 308 -10.87 26.20 5.80
N GLU A 309 -11.62 25.51 4.97
CA GLU A 309 -13.01 25.13 5.24
C GLU A 309 -13.13 23.81 6.02
N LEU A 310 -12.13 22.91 5.90
CA LEU A 310 -12.18 21.54 6.43
C LEU A 310 -11.46 21.38 7.78
N TYR A 311 -10.47 22.22 8.09
CA TYR A 311 -9.63 22.08 9.30
C TYR A 311 -9.63 23.31 10.22
N CYS A 312 -10.32 24.41 9.87
CA CYS A 312 -10.46 25.59 10.74
C CYS A 312 -11.80 25.64 11.51
N ARG A 313 -12.32 24.49 11.95
CA ARG A 313 -13.46 24.43 12.89
C ARG A 313 -13.05 23.79 14.19
#